data_AF-A0A3B5A3T1-F1
#
_entry.id   AF-A0A3B5A3T1-F1
#
_cell.length_a   1.000
_cell.length_b   1.000
_cell.length_c   1.000
_cell.angle_alpha   90.00
_cell.angle_beta   90.00
_cell.angle_gamma   90.00
#
_symmetry.space_group_name_H-M   'P 1'
#
loop_
_entity.id
_entity.type
_entity.pdbx_description
1 polymer ?
#
loop_
_entity_poly.entity_id
_entity_poly.type
_entity_poly.pdbx_seq_one_letter_code
_entity_poly.pdbx_strand_id
1 'polypeptide(L)'
;MNDETMELPPRPTVFDFHGIPMIKMFTDNWDNVQDFKARPDDILIVTYPKAGTTWTSYILDLLYFGHMDSDRQTSIPINRRVPFLEMAKASLVLKAHIPAHLIVILFLKQCIYSFIVLIATKQLRIITQCLLMIGSWFDHVTNWWEKKQTYSNIHYMFYEDLSQVTTCEVDQLCSFLGLSPSAEDKEKLRTSVTFDSMKQNKMTNYSTVPTMNQKVSPFMRKGKVGDWKNHFTVSQNEKFDEVYKQKMKNSILKFHTEC
;
A
#
# COMPACT_ATOMS: atom_id res chain seq x y z
N MET A 1 -21.29 -30.31 13.89
CA MET A 1 -22.17 -29.37 13.17
C MET A 1 -21.33 -28.77 12.06
N ASN A 2 -21.71 -29.12 10.83
CA ASN A 2 -21.13 -28.89 9.50
C ASN A 2 -19.89 -28.01 9.37
N ASP A 3 -18.77 -28.67 9.02
CA ASP A 3 -17.64 -28.12 8.29
C ASP A 3 -18.13 -27.86 6.86
N GLU A 4 -18.84 -26.75 6.65
CA GLU A 4 -19.11 -26.26 5.30
C GLU A 4 -17.77 -25.90 4.68
N THR A 5 -17.34 -26.75 3.74
CA THR A 5 -16.35 -26.41 2.73
C THR A 5 -16.82 -25.13 2.04
N MET A 6 -16.40 -23.97 2.55
CA MET A 6 -16.56 -22.70 1.85
C MET A 6 -15.80 -22.85 0.54
N GLU A 7 -16.52 -23.16 -0.54
CA GLU A 7 -15.98 -23.13 -1.89
C GLU A 7 -15.36 -21.74 -2.07
N LEU A 8 -14.05 -21.72 -2.37
CA LEU A 8 -13.36 -20.47 -2.63
C LEU A 8 -14.07 -19.79 -3.81
N PRO A 9 -14.39 -18.49 -3.71
CA PRO A 9 -15.06 -17.79 -4.78
C PRO A 9 -14.26 -17.94 -6.08
N PRO A 10 -14.94 -18.02 -7.24
CA PRO A 10 -14.27 -18.19 -8.52
C PRO A 10 -13.26 -17.06 -8.73
N ARG A 11 -12.17 -17.38 -9.44
CA ARG A 11 -11.12 -16.39 -9.74
C ARG A 11 -11.77 -15.18 -10.42
N PRO A 12 -11.54 -13.94 -9.95
CA PRO A 12 -12.11 -12.76 -10.56
C PRO A 12 -11.72 -12.65 -12.03
N THR A 13 -12.68 -12.25 -12.87
CA THR A 13 -12.41 -11.95 -14.28
C THR A 13 -11.73 -10.59 -14.40
N VAL A 14 -10.63 -10.54 -15.16
CA VAL A 14 -9.92 -9.31 -15.49
C VAL A 14 -10.52 -8.73 -16.77
N PHE A 15 -10.75 -7.43 -16.80
CA PHE A 15 -11.26 -6.71 -17.97
C PHE A 15 -10.53 -5.38 -18.15
N ASP A 16 -10.61 -4.80 -19.35
CA ASP A 16 -10.06 -3.47 -19.61
C ASP A 16 -10.93 -2.39 -18.97
N PHE A 17 -10.32 -1.58 -18.12
CA PHE A 17 -10.94 -0.44 -17.48
C PHE A 17 -10.10 0.81 -17.73
N HIS A 18 -10.55 1.67 -18.65
CA HIS A 18 -9.82 2.86 -19.11
C HIS A 18 -8.38 2.54 -19.60
N GLY A 19 -8.20 1.42 -20.32
CA GLY A 19 -6.88 0.99 -20.82
C GLY A 19 -6.01 0.26 -19.79
N ILE A 20 -6.59 -0.08 -18.63
CA ILE A 20 -5.89 -0.75 -17.52
C ILE A 20 -6.58 -2.08 -17.23
N PRO A 21 -5.87 -3.22 -17.20
CA PRO A 21 -6.46 -4.49 -16.79
C PRO A 21 -6.79 -4.46 -15.29
N MET A 22 -8.08 -4.53 -14.96
CA MET A 22 -8.60 -4.47 -13.60
C MET A 22 -9.65 -5.56 -13.31
N ILE A 23 -9.94 -5.75 -12.03
CA ILE A 23 -11.04 -6.62 -11.57
C ILE A 23 -12.18 -5.77 -10.99
N LYS A 24 -13.42 -6.28 -11.07
CA LYS A 24 -14.64 -5.57 -10.65
C LYS A 24 -14.58 -4.99 -9.23
N MET A 25 -13.94 -5.71 -8.32
CA MET A 25 -13.74 -5.26 -6.93
C MET A 25 -13.10 -3.86 -6.80
N PHE A 26 -12.30 -3.42 -7.77
CA PHE A 26 -11.66 -2.09 -7.77
C PHE A 26 -12.41 -1.04 -8.59
N THR A 27 -13.42 -1.43 -9.36
CA THR A 27 -14.08 -0.58 -10.37
C THR A 27 -15.58 -0.44 -10.14
N ASP A 28 -16.21 -1.32 -9.36
CA ASP A 28 -17.66 -1.29 -9.09
C ASP A 28 -18.10 -0.01 -8.36
N ASN A 29 -17.20 0.63 -7.60
CA ASN A 29 -17.47 1.88 -6.88
C ASN A 29 -17.00 3.13 -7.65
N TRP A 30 -16.65 3.00 -8.93
CA TRP A 30 -15.94 4.05 -9.66
C TRP A 30 -16.70 5.38 -9.72
N ASP A 31 -18.02 5.37 -9.94
CA ASP A 31 -18.82 6.59 -10.00
C ASP A 31 -18.68 7.42 -8.70
N ASN A 32 -18.73 6.75 -7.53
CA ASN A 32 -18.52 7.41 -6.24
C ASN A 32 -17.07 7.91 -6.07
N VAL A 33 -16.09 7.20 -6.64
CA VAL A 33 -14.68 7.63 -6.63
C VAL A 33 -14.51 8.88 -7.50
N GLN A 34 -15.21 8.98 -8.64
CA GLN A 34 -15.20 10.17 -9.49
C GLN A 34 -15.81 11.39 -8.80
N ASP A 35 -16.87 11.18 -8.04
CA ASP A 35 -17.57 12.23 -7.30
C ASP A 35 -16.94 12.55 -5.93
N PHE A 36 -15.94 11.78 -5.50
CA PHE A 36 -15.28 11.96 -4.22
C PHE A 36 -14.69 13.36 -4.08
N LYS A 37 -15.04 14.03 -2.98
CA LYS A 37 -14.51 15.34 -2.60
C LYS A 37 -13.50 15.17 -1.48
N ALA A 38 -12.22 15.26 -1.84
CA ALA A 38 -11.14 15.28 -0.87
C ALA A 38 -11.25 16.51 0.02
N ARG A 39 -10.82 16.36 1.27
CA ARG A 39 -10.65 17.47 2.20
C ARG A 39 -9.17 17.90 2.24
N PRO A 40 -8.87 19.16 2.59
CA PRO A 40 -7.50 19.65 2.68
C PRO A 40 -6.62 18.86 3.66
N ASP A 41 -7.21 18.26 4.69
CA ASP A 41 -6.55 17.48 5.73
C ASP A 41 -6.50 15.96 5.44
N ASP A 42 -7.09 15.50 4.33
CA ASP A 42 -7.06 14.08 3.97
C ASP A 42 -5.64 13.63 3.57
N ILE A 43 -5.31 12.41 3.98
CA ILE A 43 -4.07 11.72 3.64
C ILE A 43 -4.40 10.50 2.80
N LEU A 44 -3.79 10.42 1.62
CA LEU A 44 -3.97 9.32 0.69
C LEU A 44 -2.70 8.45 0.63
N ILE A 45 -2.82 7.21 1.05
CA ILE A 45 -1.79 6.18 0.89
C ILE A 45 -1.99 5.55 -0.50
N VAL A 46 -1.04 5.74 -1.40
CA VAL A 46 -1.07 5.13 -2.73
C VAL A 46 0.02 4.10 -2.85
N THR A 47 -0.32 2.88 -3.26
CA THR A 47 0.67 1.81 -3.39
C THR A 47 0.33 0.90 -4.54
N TYR A 48 1.35 0.36 -5.20
CA TYR A 48 1.13 -0.88 -5.94
C TYR A 48 0.85 -2.00 -4.92
N PRO A 49 -0.10 -2.93 -5.16
CA PRO A 49 -0.45 -3.97 -4.22
C PRO A 49 0.78 -4.68 -3.69
N LYS A 50 0.74 -5.03 -2.41
CA LYS A 50 1.80 -5.73 -1.68
C LYS A 50 3.09 -4.92 -1.45
N ALA A 51 3.13 -3.62 -1.74
CA ALA A 51 4.25 -2.73 -1.44
C ALA A 51 4.29 -2.19 0.01
N GLY A 52 3.66 -2.86 0.98
CA GLY A 52 3.66 -2.40 2.38
C GLY A 52 2.48 -1.51 2.80
N THR A 53 1.40 -1.46 2.02
CA THR A 53 0.22 -0.63 2.30
C THR A 53 -0.26 -0.75 3.75
N THR A 54 -0.44 -1.98 4.26
CA THR A 54 -0.88 -2.23 5.64
C THR A 54 0.06 -1.66 6.69
N TRP A 55 1.37 -1.72 6.42
CA TRP A 55 2.39 -1.25 7.36
C TRP A 55 2.29 0.26 7.55
N THR A 56 2.35 1.02 6.45
CA THR A 56 2.19 2.48 6.48
C THR A 56 0.82 2.91 6.97
N SER A 57 -0.24 2.16 6.65
CA SER A 57 -1.57 2.43 7.19
C SER A 57 -1.59 2.39 8.72
N TYR A 58 -0.90 1.41 9.29
CA TYR A 58 -0.87 1.25 10.74
C TYR A 58 0.03 2.31 11.39
N ILE A 59 1.17 2.64 10.78
CA ILE A 59 2.01 3.78 11.20
C ILE A 59 1.20 5.07 11.26
N LEU A 60 0.50 5.41 10.16
CA LEU A 60 -0.31 6.64 10.10
C LEU A 60 -1.47 6.63 11.09
N ASP A 61 -2.17 5.49 11.26
CA ASP A 61 -3.26 5.41 12.25
C ASP A 61 -2.73 5.59 13.68
N LEU A 62 -1.56 5.03 14.03
CA LEU A 62 -0.94 5.26 15.33
C LEU A 62 -0.51 6.72 15.52
N LEU A 63 0.06 7.35 14.51
CA LEU A 63 0.50 8.75 14.59
C LEU A 63 -0.68 9.71 14.80
N TYR A 64 -1.80 9.52 14.08
CA TYR A 64 -2.95 10.43 14.16
C TYR A 64 -3.94 10.11 15.28
N PHE A 65 -4.16 8.83 15.57
CA PHE A 65 -5.25 8.40 16.45
C PHE A 65 -4.75 7.66 17.68
N GLY A 66 -3.45 7.36 17.77
CA GLY A 66 -2.90 6.55 18.85
C GLY A 66 -3.04 7.14 20.25
N HIS A 67 -3.16 8.46 20.34
CA HIS A 67 -3.38 9.22 21.58
C HIS A 67 -4.87 9.48 21.88
N MET A 68 -5.76 9.29 20.90
CA MET A 68 -7.19 9.63 21.04
C MET A 68 -8.06 8.46 21.48
N ASP A 69 -7.71 7.23 21.08
CA ASP A 69 -8.53 6.04 21.36
C ASP A 69 -7.65 4.78 21.38
N SER A 70 -7.34 4.28 22.58
CA SER A 70 -6.55 3.04 22.75
C SER A 70 -7.33 1.80 22.29
N ASP A 71 -8.65 1.83 22.40
CA ASP A 71 -9.51 0.68 22.15
C ASP A 71 -9.74 0.50 20.65
N ARG A 72 -9.69 1.58 19.87
CA ARG A 72 -9.74 1.52 18.40
C ARG A 72 -8.69 0.56 17.81
N GLN A 73 -7.49 0.50 18.38
CA GLN A 73 -6.41 -0.36 17.88
C GLN A 73 -6.65 -1.85 18.13
N THR A 74 -7.45 -2.19 19.14
CA THR A 74 -7.75 -3.57 19.55
C THR A 74 -9.13 -4.05 19.08
N SER A 75 -10.04 -3.12 18.76
CA SER A 75 -11.43 -3.41 18.40
C SER A 75 -11.75 -3.27 16.90
N ILE A 76 -11.02 -2.42 16.16
CA ILE A 76 -11.33 -2.12 14.75
C ILE A 76 -10.21 -2.59 13.81
N PRO A 77 -10.50 -3.49 12.84
CA PRO A 77 -9.54 -3.91 11.84
C PRO A 77 -9.00 -2.74 10.99
N ILE A 78 -7.73 -2.81 10.59
CA ILE A 78 -7.01 -1.74 9.88
C ILE A 78 -7.64 -1.38 8.52
N ASN A 79 -8.32 -2.32 7.88
CA ASN A 79 -9.04 -2.09 6.62
C ASN A 79 -10.37 -1.33 6.81
N ARG A 80 -10.85 -1.21 8.06
CA ARG A 80 -11.98 -0.34 8.43
C ARG A 80 -11.50 1.00 8.99
N ARG A 81 -10.40 1.01 9.74
CA ARG A 81 -9.78 2.26 10.27
C ARG A 81 -9.23 3.15 9.17
N VAL A 82 -8.59 2.54 8.19
CA VAL A 82 -8.06 3.20 7.00
C VAL A 82 -8.67 2.48 5.80
N PRO A 83 -9.81 2.96 5.28
CA PRO A 83 -10.51 2.27 4.23
C PRO A 83 -9.87 2.51 2.85
N PHE A 84 -10.16 1.61 1.91
CA PHE A 84 -9.80 1.80 0.51
C PHE A 84 -10.79 2.74 -0.17
N LEU A 85 -10.29 3.73 -0.90
CA LEU A 85 -11.10 4.71 -1.63
C LEU A 85 -12.05 4.02 -2.62
N GLU A 86 -11.53 3.05 -3.36
CA GLU A 86 -12.29 2.19 -4.27
C GLU A 86 -13.37 1.31 -3.60
N MET A 87 -13.42 1.22 -2.26
CA MET A 87 -14.34 0.32 -1.54
C MET A 87 -15.15 1.01 -0.43
N ALA A 88 -14.99 2.32 -0.21
CA ALA A 88 -15.56 2.98 0.96
C ALA A 88 -16.05 4.42 0.73
N LYS A 89 -16.68 4.97 1.76
CA LYS A 89 -17.05 6.39 1.89
C LYS A 89 -16.12 7.09 2.90
N ALA A 90 -16.01 8.41 2.75
CA ALA A 90 -15.09 9.36 3.40
C ALA A 90 -14.39 8.95 4.71
N SER A 91 -13.06 9.14 4.76
CA SER A 91 -12.19 8.95 5.92
C SER A 91 -11.00 9.92 5.84
N LEU A 92 -10.42 10.31 6.98
CA LEU A 92 -9.24 11.18 7.05
C LEU A 92 -7.99 10.55 6.44
N VAL A 93 -7.78 9.25 6.69
CA VAL A 93 -6.72 8.49 6.04
C VAL A 93 -7.38 7.47 5.11
N LEU A 94 -6.99 7.50 3.84
CA LEU A 94 -7.51 6.64 2.77
C LEU A 94 -6.36 5.86 2.13
N LYS A 95 -6.67 4.66 1.62
CA LYS A 95 -5.75 3.88 0.76
C LYS A 95 -6.29 3.84 -0.66
N ALA A 96 -5.42 3.82 -1.63
CA ALA A 96 -5.78 3.52 -3.01
C ALA A 96 -4.70 2.69 -3.70
N HIS A 97 -5.16 1.83 -4.60
CA HIS A 97 -4.31 1.13 -5.57
C HIS A 97 -4.42 1.73 -6.98
N ILE A 98 -5.15 2.84 -7.12
CA ILE A 98 -5.50 3.44 -8.41
C ILE A 98 -4.24 4.09 -9.06
N PRO A 99 -4.01 3.88 -10.37
CA PRO A 99 -2.89 4.49 -11.09
C PRO A 99 -2.86 6.02 -11.05
N ALA A 100 -1.65 6.59 -11.12
CA ALA A 100 -1.40 8.01 -10.95
C ALA A 100 -2.27 8.91 -11.83
N HIS A 101 -2.45 8.59 -13.11
CA HIS A 101 -3.21 9.44 -14.05
C HIS A 101 -4.71 9.52 -13.71
N LEU A 102 -5.27 8.49 -13.08
CA LEU A 102 -6.66 8.47 -12.61
C LEU A 102 -6.83 9.23 -11.28
N ILE A 103 -5.88 9.08 -10.35
CA ILE A 103 -5.91 9.81 -9.06
C ILE A 103 -5.62 11.31 -9.23
N VAL A 104 -4.64 11.66 -10.07
CA VAL A 104 -4.19 13.05 -10.29
C VAL A 104 -5.33 13.94 -10.81
N ILE A 105 -6.22 13.40 -11.64
CA ILE A 105 -7.39 14.13 -12.14
C ILE A 105 -8.38 14.42 -11.01
N LEU A 106 -8.52 13.51 -10.04
CA LEU A 106 -9.50 13.60 -8.96
C LEU A 106 -9.01 14.47 -7.79
N PHE A 107 -7.79 14.24 -7.31
CA PHE A 107 -7.28 14.89 -6.08
C PHE A 107 -6.53 16.19 -6.35
N LEU A 108 -5.64 16.23 -7.36
CA LEU A 108 -4.79 17.42 -7.59
C LEU A 108 -5.52 18.59 -8.27
N LYS A 109 -6.69 18.34 -8.88
CA LYS A 109 -7.57 19.41 -9.38
C LYS A 109 -8.48 20.00 -8.29
N GLN A 110 -8.72 19.27 -7.20
CA GLN A 110 -9.72 19.64 -6.19
C GLN A 110 -9.11 20.07 -4.85
N CYS A 111 -7.87 19.68 -4.52
CA CYS A 111 -7.25 19.98 -3.23
C CYS A 111 -5.76 20.31 -3.39
N ILE A 112 -5.37 21.48 -2.88
CA ILE A 112 -3.99 21.99 -2.86
C ILE A 112 -3.17 21.36 -1.70
N TYR A 113 -3.83 20.71 -0.73
CA TYR A 113 -3.22 20.35 0.56
C TYR A 113 -3.27 18.85 0.96
N SER A 114 -3.93 17.98 0.19
CA SER A 114 -3.99 16.55 0.55
C SER A 114 -2.61 15.90 0.42
N PHE A 115 -2.19 15.14 1.42
CA PHE A 115 -0.87 14.50 1.47
C PHE A 115 -0.92 13.11 0.83
N ILE A 116 -0.01 12.82 -0.11
CA ILE A 116 0.07 11.50 -0.74
C ILE A 116 1.30 10.76 -0.25
N VAL A 117 1.09 9.60 0.39
CA VAL A 117 2.15 8.71 0.84
C VAL A 117 2.26 7.54 -0.12
N LEU A 118 3.38 7.46 -0.84
CA LEU A 118 3.64 6.41 -1.80
C LEU A 118 4.62 5.39 -1.25
N ILE A 119 4.32 4.11 -1.45
CA ILE A 119 5.29 3.06 -1.19
C ILE A 119 5.51 2.26 -2.46
N ALA A 120 6.77 2.14 -2.83
CA ALA A 120 7.19 1.30 -3.91
C ALA A 120 8.12 0.19 -3.40
N THR A 121 8.03 -0.98 -4.02
CA THR A 121 8.93 -2.11 -3.78
C THR A 121 9.22 -2.79 -5.10
N LYS A 122 10.42 -3.34 -5.25
CA LYS A 122 10.79 -4.19 -6.38
C LYS A 122 10.77 -5.66 -5.93
N GLN A 123 9.61 -6.30 -5.98
CA GLN A 123 9.49 -7.75 -5.79
C GLN A 123 8.79 -8.38 -6.99
N LEU A 124 9.49 -9.27 -7.69
CA LEU A 124 9.02 -9.82 -8.95
C LEU A 124 7.75 -10.67 -8.84
N ARG A 125 7.55 -11.39 -7.72
CA ARG A 125 6.29 -12.11 -7.45
C ARG A 125 5.10 -11.16 -7.29
N ILE A 126 5.34 -9.95 -6.79
CA ILE A 126 4.32 -8.88 -6.74
C ILE A 126 4.04 -8.38 -8.15
N ILE A 127 5.08 -8.15 -8.96
CA ILE A 127 4.94 -7.62 -10.32
C ILE A 127 4.18 -8.59 -11.22
N THR A 128 4.49 -9.88 -11.23
CA THR A 128 3.81 -10.85 -12.12
C THR A 128 2.39 -11.21 -11.66
N GLN A 129 2.15 -11.26 -10.35
CA GLN A 129 0.86 -11.67 -9.79
C GLN A 129 -0.14 -10.51 -9.70
N CYS A 130 0.35 -9.27 -9.53
CA CYS A 130 -0.48 -8.06 -9.48
C CYS A 130 -0.59 -7.32 -10.83
N LEU A 131 0.24 -7.66 -11.83
CA LEU A 131 0.05 -7.20 -13.23
C LEU A 131 -1.38 -7.46 -13.71
N LEU A 132 -1.98 -8.54 -13.20
CA LEU A 132 -3.32 -9.01 -13.53
C LEU A 132 -4.44 -8.22 -12.87
N MET A 133 -4.18 -7.33 -11.91
CA MET A 133 -5.24 -6.74 -11.08
C MET A 133 -5.35 -5.21 -11.17
N ILE A 134 -4.26 -4.48 -11.43
CA ILE A 134 -4.28 -3.00 -11.44
C ILE A 134 -3.29 -2.36 -12.45
N GLY A 135 -2.91 -3.09 -13.50
CA GLY A 135 -1.98 -2.61 -14.53
C GLY A 135 -0.48 -2.73 -14.22
N SER A 136 0.31 -1.97 -14.99
CA SER A 136 1.77 -2.04 -15.04
C SER A 136 2.41 -1.47 -13.78
N TRP A 137 3.22 -2.29 -13.09
CA TRP A 137 4.03 -1.84 -11.95
C TRP A 137 5.00 -0.73 -12.33
N PHE A 138 5.66 -0.87 -13.49
CA PHE A 138 6.65 0.10 -13.98
C PHE A 138 6.00 1.48 -14.12
N ASP A 139 4.89 1.56 -14.83
CA ASP A 139 4.19 2.82 -15.06
C ASP A 139 3.63 3.38 -13.74
N HIS A 140 3.16 2.52 -12.83
CA HIS A 140 2.69 2.96 -11.52
C HIS A 140 3.80 3.68 -10.73
N VAL A 141 4.97 3.06 -10.58
CA VAL A 141 6.06 3.62 -9.76
C VAL A 141 6.73 4.83 -10.43
N THR A 142 6.93 4.81 -11.75
CA THR A 142 7.59 5.91 -12.45
C THR A 142 6.69 7.14 -12.55
N ASN A 143 5.40 6.98 -12.85
CA ASN A 143 4.48 8.12 -12.94
C ASN A 143 4.37 8.83 -11.60
N TRP A 144 4.27 8.10 -10.49
CA TRP A 144 4.22 8.68 -9.16
C TRP A 144 5.54 9.34 -8.74
N TRP A 145 6.67 8.77 -9.15
CA TRP A 145 7.98 9.38 -8.95
C TRP A 145 8.13 10.70 -9.68
N GLU A 146 7.67 10.79 -10.93
CA GLU A 146 7.64 12.04 -11.71
C GLU A 146 6.75 13.09 -11.03
N LYS A 147 5.55 12.69 -10.58
CA LYS A 147 4.66 13.59 -9.83
C LYS A 147 5.30 14.09 -8.54
N LYS A 148 6.04 13.24 -7.82
CA LYS A 148 6.79 13.64 -6.62
C LYS A 148 7.80 14.77 -6.89
N GLN A 149 8.35 14.86 -8.10
CA GLN A 149 9.27 15.96 -8.48
C GLN A 149 8.53 17.28 -8.70
N THR A 150 7.25 17.23 -9.10
CA THR A 150 6.42 18.41 -9.35
C THR A 150 5.68 18.90 -8.10
N TYR A 151 5.25 17.97 -7.24
CA TYR A 151 4.33 18.25 -6.14
C TYR A 151 5.01 18.06 -4.77
N SER A 152 4.99 19.10 -3.95
CA SER A 152 5.58 19.10 -2.61
C SER A 152 4.75 18.33 -1.58
N ASN A 153 3.43 18.19 -1.80
CA ASN A 153 2.49 17.43 -0.99
C ASN A 153 2.50 15.91 -1.27
N ILE A 154 3.58 15.41 -1.89
CA ILE A 154 3.81 13.98 -2.11
C ILE A 154 5.04 13.57 -1.31
N HIS A 155 4.92 12.51 -0.52
CA HIS A 155 6.02 11.84 0.16
C HIS A 155 6.17 10.44 -0.43
N TYR A 156 7.33 10.17 -1.00
CA TYR A 156 7.62 8.92 -1.71
C TYR A 156 8.60 8.10 -0.89
N MET A 157 8.17 6.92 -0.45
CA MET A 157 8.93 6.00 0.38
C MET A 157 9.19 4.70 -0.37
N PHE A 158 10.23 3.99 0.07
CA PHE A 158 10.54 2.64 -0.36
C PHE A 158 10.23 1.66 0.75
N TYR A 159 9.65 0.51 0.39
CA TYR A 159 9.42 -0.57 1.36
C TYR A 159 10.74 -1.01 2.00
N GLU A 160 11.81 -1.03 1.21
CA GLU A 160 13.13 -1.47 1.61
C GLU A 160 13.71 -0.55 2.70
N ASP A 161 13.57 0.77 2.54
CA ASP A 161 13.99 1.76 3.54
C ASP A 161 13.16 1.64 4.83
N LEU A 162 11.84 1.46 4.68
CA LEU A 162 10.96 1.22 5.82
C LEU A 162 11.35 -0.05 6.60
N SER A 163 11.85 -1.07 5.90
CA SER A 163 12.30 -2.32 6.50
C SER A 163 13.66 -2.28 7.18
N GLN A 164 14.57 -1.44 6.68
CA GLN A 164 15.94 -1.34 7.19
C GLN A 164 16.09 -0.25 8.26
N VAL A 165 15.43 0.90 8.07
CA VAL A 165 15.60 2.09 8.90
C VAL A 165 14.24 2.69 9.25
N THR A 166 13.36 1.87 9.85
CA THR A 166 11.99 2.26 10.19
C THR A 166 11.91 3.58 10.97
N THR A 167 12.86 3.87 11.86
CA THR A 167 12.88 5.12 12.64
C THR A 167 13.12 6.36 11.77
N CYS A 168 14.05 6.29 10.81
CA CYS A 168 14.35 7.41 9.92
C CYS A 168 13.15 7.73 9.03
N GLU A 169 12.54 6.69 8.44
CA GLU A 169 11.36 6.86 7.58
C GLU A 169 10.17 7.42 8.36
N VAL A 170 9.95 6.97 9.61
CA VAL A 170 8.90 7.54 10.48
C VAL A 170 9.17 9.01 10.81
N ASP A 171 10.42 9.39 11.07
CA ASP A 171 10.78 10.79 11.33
C ASP A 171 10.59 11.69 10.09
N GLN A 172 10.95 11.20 8.90
CA GLN A 172 10.69 11.90 7.64
C GLN A 172 9.18 12.05 7.39
N LEU A 173 8.41 11.00 7.64
CA LEU A 173 6.95 11.01 7.50
C LEU A 173 6.31 11.99 8.50
N CYS A 174 6.77 12.02 9.75
CA CYS A 174 6.31 13.01 10.74
C CYS A 174 6.62 14.43 10.27
N SER A 175 7.83 14.68 9.76
CA SER A 175 8.23 15.99 9.25
C SER A 175 7.37 16.44 8.07
N PHE A 176 7.08 15.52 7.14
CA PHE A 176 6.21 15.79 5.99
C PHE A 176 4.77 16.13 6.41
N LEU A 177 4.25 15.45 7.43
CA LEU A 177 2.90 15.65 7.94
C LEU A 177 2.78 16.78 8.98
N GLY A 178 3.90 17.43 9.32
CA GLY A 178 3.94 18.45 10.36
C GLY A 178 3.64 17.91 11.78
N LEU A 179 3.90 16.62 12.02
CA LEU A 179 3.65 15.96 13.30
C LEU A 179 4.89 16.01 14.20
N SER A 180 4.66 16.13 15.51
CA SER A 180 5.71 16.11 16.53
C SER A 180 5.32 15.15 17.66
N PRO A 181 5.29 13.82 17.40
CA PRO A 181 4.93 12.83 18.43
C PRO A 181 5.96 12.81 19.56
N SER A 182 5.50 12.50 20.78
CA SER A 182 6.35 12.41 21.95
C SER A 182 7.37 11.27 21.82
N ALA A 183 8.44 11.29 22.62
CA ALA A 183 9.42 10.19 22.63
C ALA A 183 8.76 8.84 23.02
N GLU A 184 7.79 8.89 23.92
CA GLU A 184 7.00 7.71 24.32
C GLU A 184 6.16 7.18 23.15
N ASP A 185 5.46 8.06 22.43
CA ASP A 185 4.66 7.67 21.27
C ASP A 185 5.52 7.08 20.15
N LYS A 186 6.71 7.64 19.91
CA LYS A 186 7.67 7.12 18.93
C LYS A 186 8.14 5.71 19.30
N GLU A 187 8.43 5.46 20.57
CA GLU A 187 8.89 4.14 21.03
C GLU A 187 7.74 3.11 21.02
N LYS A 188 6.54 3.51 21.43
CA LYS A 188 5.34 2.68 21.31
C LYS A 188 5.04 2.33 19.86
N LEU A 189 5.15 3.30 18.95
CA LEU A 189 5.01 3.08 17.52
C LEU A 189 6.04 2.07 17.04
N ARG A 190 7.32 2.29 17.35
CA ARG A 190 8.43 1.43 16.93
C ARG A 190 8.22 -0.04 17.30
N THR A 191 7.79 -0.30 18.53
CA THR A 191 7.53 -1.66 19.01
C THR A 191 6.25 -2.26 18.41
N SER A 192 5.24 -1.45 18.16
CA SER A 192 3.95 -1.90 17.62
C SER A 192 3.97 -2.22 16.12
N VAL A 193 4.80 -1.50 15.34
CA VAL A 193 4.82 -1.61 13.87
C VAL A 193 5.86 -2.61 13.35
N THR A 194 6.49 -3.40 14.22
CA THR A 194 7.36 -4.49 13.75
C THR A 194 6.52 -5.55 13.02
N PHE A 195 7.15 -6.28 12.09
CA PHE A 195 6.46 -7.35 11.36
C PHE A 195 5.84 -8.39 12.29
N ASP A 196 6.57 -8.82 13.32
CA ASP A 196 6.10 -9.84 14.27
C ASP A 196 4.94 -9.34 15.12
N SER A 197 5.01 -8.10 15.62
CA SER A 197 3.91 -7.44 16.34
C SER A 197 2.65 -7.37 15.47
N MET A 198 2.78 -6.88 14.23
CA MET A 198 1.66 -6.77 13.30
C MET A 198 1.10 -8.12 12.84
N LYS A 199 1.94 -9.17 12.79
CA LYS A 199 1.53 -10.54 12.44
C LYS A 199 0.69 -11.17 13.54
N GLN A 200 1.00 -10.91 14.80
CA GLN A 200 0.24 -11.40 15.95
C GLN A 200 -1.05 -10.60 16.19
N ASN A 201 -1.07 -9.32 15.80
CA ASN A 201 -2.24 -8.46 15.97
C ASN A 201 -3.37 -8.79 14.96
N LYS A 202 -4.50 -9.29 15.48
CA LYS A 202 -5.71 -9.62 14.70
C LYS A 202 -6.30 -8.42 13.94
N MET A 203 -6.08 -7.20 14.44
CA MET A 203 -6.55 -5.97 13.81
C MET A 203 -5.67 -5.52 12.64
N THR A 204 -4.50 -6.11 12.43
CA THR A 204 -3.59 -5.77 11.30
C THR A 204 -3.29 -6.94 10.38
N ASN A 205 -3.44 -8.19 10.84
CA ASN A 205 -3.07 -9.39 10.07
C ASN A 205 -4.17 -9.94 9.15
N TYR A 206 -5.34 -9.29 9.09
CA TYR A 206 -6.50 -9.69 8.27
C TYR A 206 -7.10 -11.07 8.61
N SER A 207 -6.81 -11.63 9.79
CA SER A 207 -7.42 -12.91 10.23
C SER A 207 -8.93 -12.80 10.49
N THR A 208 -9.43 -11.57 10.67
CA THR A 208 -10.86 -11.29 10.87
C THR A 208 -11.65 -11.13 9.57
N VAL A 209 -10.98 -11.21 8.40
CA VAL A 209 -11.61 -11.06 7.08
C VAL A 209 -11.92 -12.45 6.50
N PRO A 210 -13.21 -12.85 6.39
CA PRO A 210 -13.58 -14.21 6.01
C PRO A 210 -13.10 -14.62 4.62
N THR A 211 -13.02 -13.66 3.69
CA THR A 211 -12.59 -13.91 2.31
C THR A 211 -11.08 -14.15 2.17
N MET A 212 -10.29 -13.92 3.22
CA MET A 212 -8.84 -14.19 3.21
C MET A 212 -8.52 -15.50 3.93
N ASN A 213 -8.30 -16.56 3.15
CA ASN A 213 -7.95 -17.86 3.70
C ASN A 213 -6.48 -17.92 4.19
N GLN A 214 -6.30 -17.63 5.48
CA GLN A 214 -5.00 -17.64 6.16
C GLN A 214 -4.35 -19.04 6.22
N LYS A 215 -5.13 -20.12 6.08
CA LYS A 215 -4.61 -21.50 6.05
C LYS A 215 -3.87 -21.80 4.74
N VAL A 216 -4.30 -21.22 3.63
CA VAL A 216 -3.62 -21.36 2.32
C VAL A 216 -2.36 -20.51 2.29
N SER A 217 -2.47 -19.24 2.66
CA SER A 217 -1.31 -18.37 2.81
C SER A 217 -1.62 -17.25 3.80
N PRO A 218 -0.83 -17.09 4.87
CA PRO A 218 -1.04 -16.01 5.81
C PRO A 218 -0.78 -14.66 5.12
N PHE A 219 -1.63 -13.66 5.39
CA PHE A 219 -1.49 -12.31 4.84
C PHE A 219 -0.13 -11.70 5.23
N MET A 220 0.21 -11.78 6.52
CA MET A 220 1.52 -11.44 7.06
C MET A 220 2.49 -12.62 6.86
N ARG A 221 2.97 -12.77 5.63
CA ARG A 221 3.71 -13.95 5.16
C ARG A 221 5.14 -14.04 5.71
N LYS A 222 6.03 -13.14 5.26
CA LYS A 222 7.46 -13.12 5.64
C LYS A 222 8.01 -11.74 6.00
N GLY A 223 7.56 -10.66 5.36
CA GLY A 223 7.99 -9.30 5.69
C GLY A 223 9.47 -8.98 5.39
N LYS A 224 10.15 -9.77 4.55
CA LYS A 224 11.59 -9.62 4.27
C LYS A 224 11.84 -9.14 2.85
N VAL A 225 12.81 -8.23 2.71
CA VAL A 225 13.43 -7.87 1.42
C VAL A 225 14.27 -9.04 0.93
N GLY A 226 14.35 -9.23 -0.39
CA GLY A 226 15.18 -10.28 -0.98
C GLY A 226 14.56 -11.69 -1.04
N ASP A 227 13.35 -11.92 -0.50
CA ASP A 227 12.71 -13.26 -0.54
C ASP A 227 12.48 -13.78 -1.96
N TRP A 228 12.48 -12.89 -2.97
CA TRP A 228 12.37 -13.26 -4.38
C TRP A 228 13.44 -14.29 -4.80
N LYS A 229 14.65 -14.26 -4.22
CA LYS A 229 15.71 -15.23 -4.52
C LYS A 229 15.31 -16.69 -4.26
N ASN A 230 14.36 -16.91 -3.36
CA ASN A 230 13.85 -18.25 -3.04
C ASN A 230 12.77 -18.75 -4.01
N HIS A 231 12.30 -17.90 -4.94
CA HIS A 231 11.22 -18.24 -5.87
C HIS A 231 11.65 -18.20 -7.34
N PHE A 232 12.74 -17.49 -7.65
CA PHE A 232 13.20 -17.29 -9.03
C PHE A 232 14.31 -18.26 -9.40
N THR A 233 14.16 -18.92 -10.54
CA THR A 233 15.30 -19.55 -11.21
C THR A 233 16.19 -18.46 -11.81
N VAL A 234 17.47 -18.77 -12.03
CA VAL A 234 18.44 -17.85 -12.65
C VAL A 234 17.90 -17.32 -13.99
N SER A 235 17.40 -18.21 -14.85
CA SER A 235 16.86 -17.81 -16.17
C SER A 235 15.62 -16.91 -16.09
N GLN A 236 14.73 -17.13 -15.11
CA GLN A 236 13.59 -16.23 -14.91
C GLN A 236 14.04 -14.85 -14.43
N ASN A 237 15.07 -14.81 -13.58
CA ASN A 237 15.62 -13.54 -13.10
C ASN A 237 16.30 -12.76 -14.24
N GLU A 238 17.13 -13.41 -15.06
CA GLU A 238 17.79 -12.78 -16.21
C GLU A 238 16.79 -12.14 -17.17
N LYS A 239 15.74 -12.89 -17.56
CA LYS A 239 14.65 -12.37 -18.41
C LYS A 239 13.95 -11.18 -17.79
N PHE A 240 13.71 -11.22 -16.48
CA PHE A 240 13.08 -10.08 -15.82
C PHE A 240 14.01 -8.87 -15.75
N ASP A 241 15.30 -9.07 -15.48
CA ASP A 241 16.27 -7.97 -15.43
C ASP A 241 16.42 -7.28 -16.78
N GLU A 242 16.32 -8.00 -17.90
CA GLU A 242 16.25 -7.41 -19.24
C GLU A 242 15.01 -6.52 -19.42
N VAL A 243 13.82 -7.03 -19.08
CA VAL A 243 12.56 -6.26 -19.15
C VAL A 243 12.65 -5.05 -18.22
N TYR A 244 13.18 -5.22 -17.01
CA TYR A 244 13.33 -4.15 -16.03
C TYR A 244 14.24 -3.05 -16.56
N LYS A 245 15.42 -3.40 -17.10
CA LYS A 245 16.36 -2.44 -17.70
C LYS A 245 15.68 -1.65 -18.83
N GLN A 246 14.93 -2.32 -19.71
CA GLN A 246 14.24 -1.66 -20.82
C GLN A 246 13.12 -0.73 -20.35
N LYS A 247 12.32 -1.16 -19.38
CA LYS A 247 11.18 -0.37 -18.86
C LYS A 247 11.61 0.79 -17.97
N MET A 248 12.72 0.66 -17.25
CA MET A 248 13.23 1.69 -16.32
C MET A 248 14.33 2.56 -16.92
N LYS A 249 14.75 2.35 -18.18
CA LYS A 249 15.92 3.01 -18.79
C LYS A 249 15.93 4.54 -18.72
N ASN A 250 14.75 5.16 -18.77
CA ASN A 250 14.60 6.63 -18.77
C ASN A 250 14.28 7.18 -17.37
N SER A 251 14.19 6.32 -16.35
CA SER A 251 13.87 6.73 -14.99
C SER A 251 15.14 6.84 -14.15
N ILE A 252 15.22 7.91 -13.37
CA ILE A 252 16.24 8.04 -12.32
C ILE A 252 15.89 7.27 -11.04
N LEU A 253 14.68 6.68 -10.98
CA LEU A 253 14.18 5.92 -9.85
C LEU A 253 15.00 4.63 -9.67
N LYS A 254 15.61 4.49 -8.49
CA LYS A 254 16.42 3.31 -8.13
C LYS A 254 15.75 2.56 -7.00
N PHE A 255 15.74 1.23 -7.13
CA PHE A 255 15.21 0.32 -6.13
C PHE A 255 16.32 -0.55 -5.58
N HIS A 256 16.33 -0.74 -4.27
CA HIS A 256 17.15 -1.75 -3.62
C HIS A 256 16.41 -3.10 -3.72
N THR A 257 17.12 -4.16 -4.11
CA THR A 257 16.55 -5.52 -4.20
C THR A 257 16.97 -6.42 -3.06
N GLU A 258 17.87 -5.92 -2.21
CA GLU A 258 18.60 -6.62 -1.15
C GLU A 258 18.89 -5.61 -0.03
N CYS A 259 18.97 -6.10 1.21
CA CYS A 259 19.48 -5.36 2.36
C CYS A 259 21.01 -5.49 2.42
#